data_AF-S4W530-F1
#
_entry.id   AF-S4W530-F1
#
_cell.length_a   1.000
_cell.length_b   1.000
_cell.length_c   1.000
_cell.angle_alpha   90.00
_cell.angle_beta   90.00
_cell.angle_gamma   90.00
#
_symmetry.space_group_name_H-M   'P 1'
#
loop_
_entity.id
_entity.type
_entity.pdbx_description
1 polymer ?
#
loop_
_entity_poly.entity_id
_entity_poly.type
_entity_poly.pdbx_seq_one_letter_code
_entity_poly.pdbx_strand_id
1 'polypeptide(L)'
;MNQQLIDLKHKLAPIADLIKDKNDVFYLDYPLHLNVGDLLIYHGTEQFFTDHNIHVRLKRSEYDTNIDEIKQKITPNTTILLHGGGNFGDLYPQHQNLREAIVQTFPNNRIIVLPQTLFYKNPKTLEKSTALFRQHPDCHLLARDERTAKAFEAFSPNVYLSPDMAHELYGTLPTKNTHTGKALYFLRKDIEASDIEKTSPHNYLPVAILKTGMTSYPNATAWFSR
;
A
#
# COMPACT_ATOMS: atom_id res chain seq x y z
N MET A 1 23.14 0.06 -12.35
CA MET A 1 21.88 0.01 -11.58
C MET A 1 21.85 -1.31 -10.82
N ASN A 2 21.21 -1.35 -9.66
CA ASN A 2 21.13 -2.53 -8.79
C ASN A 2 20.12 -3.52 -9.40
N GLN A 3 20.58 -4.72 -9.76
CA GLN A 3 19.76 -5.73 -10.43
C GLN A 3 18.58 -6.20 -9.56
N GLN A 4 18.79 -6.35 -8.25
CA GLN A 4 17.72 -6.79 -7.36
C GLN A 4 16.55 -5.80 -7.33
N LEU A 5 16.83 -4.50 -7.36
CA LEU A 5 15.79 -3.46 -7.39
C LEU A 5 15.05 -3.40 -8.74
N ILE A 6 15.76 -3.68 -9.84
CA ILE A 6 15.14 -3.85 -11.16
C ILE A 6 14.18 -5.06 -11.14
N ASP A 7 14.63 -6.18 -10.58
CA ASP A 7 13.81 -7.39 -10.50
C ASP A 7 12.56 -7.18 -9.63
N LEU A 8 12.67 -6.41 -8.54
CA LEU A 8 11.52 -6.05 -7.70
C LEU A 8 10.54 -5.14 -8.45
N LYS A 9 11.03 -4.17 -9.23
CA LYS A 9 10.17 -3.35 -10.11
C LYS A 9 9.43 -4.25 -11.11
N HIS A 10 10.13 -5.12 -11.83
CA HIS A 10 9.48 -6.00 -12.83
C HIS A 10 8.46 -6.96 -12.23
N LYS A 11 8.61 -7.36 -10.96
CA LYS A 11 7.62 -8.19 -10.25
C LYS A 11 6.29 -7.48 -9.97
N LEU A 12 6.18 -6.18 -10.19
CA LEU A 12 4.91 -5.44 -10.12
C LEU A 12 4.07 -5.62 -11.39
N ALA A 13 4.68 -5.95 -12.53
CA ALA A 13 3.99 -6.04 -13.82
C ALA A 13 2.73 -6.93 -13.83
N PRO A 14 2.69 -8.11 -13.16
CA PRO A 14 1.50 -8.97 -13.15
C PRO A 14 0.25 -8.32 -12.55
N ILE A 15 0.39 -7.25 -11.75
CA ILE A 15 -0.76 -6.49 -11.23
C ILE A 15 -1.59 -5.91 -12.38
N ALA A 16 -0.93 -5.47 -13.46
CA ALA A 16 -1.60 -4.87 -14.61
C ALA A 16 -2.46 -5.87 -15.38
N ASP A 17 -2.13 -7.16 -15.31
CA ASP A 17 -2.88 -8.25 -15.96
C ASP A 17 -4.16 -8.62 -15.19
N LEU A 18 -4.25 -8.22 -13.91
CA LEU A 18 -5.47 -8.40 -13.11
C LEU A 18 -6.55 -7.37 -13.48
N ILE A 19 -6.18 -6.24 -14.10
CA ILE A 19 -7.11 -5.17 -14.46
C ILE A 19 -7.91 -5.56 -15.71
N LYS A 20 -9.25 -5.56 -15.59
CA LYS A 20 -10.16 -6.00 -16.67
C LYS A 20 -10.13 -5.06 -17.88
N ASP A 21 -10.27 -3.76 -17.61
CA ASP A 21 -10.21 -2.69 -18.61
C ASP A 21 -9.28 -1.61 -18.09
N LYS A 22 -8.11 -1.47 -18.72
CA LYS A 22 -7.12 -0.46 -18.35
C LYS A 22 -7.61 0.98 -18.58
N ASN A 23 -8.70 1.18 -19.31
CA ASN A 23 -9.32 2.49 -19.51
C ASN A 23 -10.44 2.81 -18.51
N ASP A 24 -10.81 1.84 -17.67
CA ASP A 24 -11.87 1.99 -16.67
C ASP A 24 -11.43 1.52 -15.28
N VAL A 25 -10.58 2.34 -14.65
CA VAL A 25 -10.01 2.06 -13.34
C VAL A 25 -10.37 3.15 -12.34
N PHE A 26 -10.81 2.74 -11.15
CA PHE A 26 -10.93 3.62 -9.99
C PHE A 26 -9.81 3.31 -9.01
N TYR A 27 -9.21 4.35 -8.43
CA TYR A 27 -8.15 4.20 -7.44
C TYR A 27 -8.53 4.92 -6.16
N LEU A 28 -8.73 4.17 -5.10
CA LEU A 28 -9.28 4.68 -3.84
C LEU A 28 -8.28 4.51 -2.70
N ASP A 29 -8.50 5.31 -1.67
CA ASP A 29 -7.72 5.36 -0.44
C ASP A 29 -6.26 5.83 -0.62
N TYR A 30 -5.99 6.71 -1.59
CA TYR A 30 -4.65 7.28 -1.71
C TYR A 30 -4.30 8.12 -0.45
N PRO A 31 -3.02 8.15 -0.03
CA PRO A 31 -2.64 8.67 1.27
C PRO A 31 -2.62 10.21 1.27
N LEU A 32 -3.31 10.80 2.24
CA LEU A 32 -3.30 12.24 2.52
C LEU A 32 -2.77 12.52 3.93
N HIS A 33 -1.48 12.30 4.12
CA HIS A 33 -0.79 12.55 5.38
C HIS A 33 0.72 12.68 5.21
N LEU A 34 1.41 13.11 6.28
CA LEU A 34 2.83 13.45 6.28
C LEU A 34 3.80 12.24 6.28
N ASN A 35 3.28 11.02 6.17
CA ASN A 35 4.11 9.81 6.02
C ASN A 35 4.77 9.79 4.64
N VAL A 36 6.08 10.03 4.60
CA VAL A 36 6.86 10.04 3.37
C VAL A 36 6.90 8.67 2.70
N GLY A 37 6.90 7.58 3.48
CA GLY A 37 6.86 6.23 2.95
C GLY A 37 5.61 5.99 2.10
N ASP A 38 4.44 6.32 2.62
CA ASP A 38 3.18 6.16 1.90
C ASP A 38 3.08 7.10 0.68
N LEU A 39 3.69 8.29 0.74
CA LEU A 39 3.82 9.15 -0.43
C LEU A 39 4.67 8.47 -1.53
N LEU A 40 5.73 7.75 -1.17
CA LEU A 40 6.51 6.95 -2.13
C LEU A 40 5.69 5.79 -2.71
N ILE A 41 4.86 5.13 -1.90
CA ILE A 41 3.93 4.08 -2.36
C ILE A 41 2.94 4.69 -3.37
N TYR A 42 2.37 5.85 -3.06
CA TYR A 42 1.45 6.57 -3.93
C TYR A 42 2.12 6.95 -5.25
N HIS A 43 3.28 7.60 -5.20
CA HIS A 43 4.03 7.97 -6.40
C HIS A 43 4.46 6.76 -7.22
N GLY A 44 4.86 5.65 -6.59
CA GLY A 44 5.14 4.40 -7.27
C GLY A 44 3.91 3.82 -7.95
N THR A 45 2.74 3.93 -7.32
CA THR A 45 1.45 3.53 -7.92
C THR A 45 1.09 4.41 -9.12
N GLU A 46 1.30 5.73 -9.04
CA GLU A 46 1.08 6.65 -10.17
C GLU A 46 2.05 6.38 -11.33
N GLN A 47 3.32 6.08 -11.02
CA GLN A 47 4.29 5.66 -12.02
C GLN A 47 3.87 4.35 -12.67
N PHE A 48 3.36 3.38 -11.88
CA PHE A 48 2.88 2.10 -12.37
C PHE A 48 1.73 2.29 -13.38
N PHE A 49 0.81 3.21 -13.10
CA PHE A 49 -0.25 3.54 -14.03
C PHE A 49 0.29 4.08 -15.36
N THR A 50 1.32 4.92 -15.30
CA THR A 50 1.98 5.47 -16.49
C THR A 50 2.68 4.38 -17.28
N ASP A 51 3.53 3.57 -16.63
CA ASP A 51 4.38 2.55 -17.26
C ASP A 51 3.55 1.42 -17.88
N HIS A 52 2.36 1.14 -17.32
CA HIS A 52 1.46 0.07 -17.79
C HIS A 52 0.25 0.54 -18.60
N ASN A 53 0.19 1.83 -18.96
CA ASN A 53 -0.90 2.47 -19.72
C ASN A 53 -2.29 2.26 -19.06
N ILE A 54 -2.38 2.51 -17.76
CA ILE A 54 -3.61 2.42 -16.98
C ILE A 54 -4.21 3.82 -16.83
N HIS A 55 -5.42 4.02 -17.33
CA HIS A 55 -6.16 5.26 -17.21
C HIS A 55 -7.14 5.21 -16.04
N VAL A 56 -6.80 5.94 -14.99
CA VAL A 56 -7.63 6.07 -13.79
C VAL A 56 -8.65 7.19 -13.97
N ARG A 57 -9.94 6.83 -13.96
CA ARG A 57 -11.07 7.76 -14.15
C ARG A 57 -11.54 8.44 -12.87
N LEU A 58 -11.25 7.84 -11.72
CA LEU A 58 -11.64 8.37 -10.41
C LEU A 58 -10.55 8.08 -9.39
N LYS A 59 -10.15 9.12 -8.63
CA LYS A 59 -9.24 9.01 -7.49
C LYS A 59 -9.86 9.62 -6.25
N ARG A 60 -9.89 8.89 -5.14
CA ARG A 60 -10.38 9.39 -3.84
C ARG A 60 -9.49 8.89 -2.72
N SER A 61 -9.34 9.70 -1.69
CA SER A 61 -8.74 9.35 -0.40
C SER A 61 -9.84 8.93 0.57
N GLU A 62 -9.46 8.45 1.76
CA GLU A 62 -10.43 8.19 2.82
C GLU A 62 -11.26 9.44 3.20
N TYR A 63 -10.66 10.63 3.15
CA TYR A 63 -11.32 11.88 3.57
C TYR A 63 -12.43 12.38 2.63
N ASP A 64 -12.33 12.10 1.34
CA ASP A 64 -13.23 12.65 0.31
C ASP A 64 -13.99 11.57 -0.47
N THR A 65 -13.90 10.30 -0.04
CA THR A 65 -14.66 9.23 -0.69
C THR A 65 -16.15 9.40 -0.46
N ASN A 66 -16.90 9.43 -1.57
CA ASN A 66 -18.36 9.40 -1.59
C ASN A 66 -18.84 8.17 -2.36
N ILE A 67 -19.47 7.23 -1.64
CA ILE A 67 -19.98 5.98 -2.22
C ILE A 67 -21.05 6.21 -3.29
N ASP A 68 -21.92 7.21 -3.12
CA ASP A 68 -22.98 7.49 -4.09
C ASP A 68 -22.41 8.07 -5.38
N GLU A 69 -21.34 8.88 -5.29
CA GLU A 69 -20.59 9.31 -6.47
C GLU A 69 -20.00 8.13 -7.22
N ILE A 70 -19.38 7.18 -6.49
CA ILE A 70 -18.79 5.98 -7.09
C ILE A 70 -19.88 5.17 -7.80
N LYS A 71 -21.03 4.93 -7.16
CA LYS A 71 -22.17 4.21 -7.76
C LYS A 71 -22.68 4.85 -9.04
N GLN A 72 -22.67 6.18 -9.15
CA GLN A 72 -23.11 6.89 -10.36
C GLN A 72 -22.14 6.74 -11.53
N LYS A 73 -20.85 6.53 -11.24
CA LYS A 73 -19.78 6.53 -12.25
C LYS A 73 -19.30 5.13 -12.64
N ILE A 74 -19.51 4.15 -11.77
CA ILE A 74 -19.01 2.78 -11.94
C ILE A 74 -19.74 2.06 -13.09
N THR A 75 -19.00 1.25 -13.83
CA THR A 75 -19.52 0.37 -14.88
C THR A 75 -19.28 -1.10 -14.49
N PRO A 76 -19.93 -2.08 -15.15
CA PRO A 76 -19.63 -3.50 -14.92
C PRO A 76 -18.17 -3.90 -15.19
N ASN A 77 -17.44 -3.12 -16.00
CA ASN A 77 -16.04 -3.39 -16.34
C ASN A 77 -15.05 -2.68 -15.41
N THR A 78 -15.51 -1.73 -14.60
CA THR A 78 -14.62 -0.94 -13.74
C THR A 78 -13.88 -1.84 -12.76
N THR A 79 -12.54 -1.74 -12.77
CA THR A 79 -11.68 -2.36 -11.75
C THR A 79 -11.40 -1.34 -10.66
N ILE A 80 -11.66 -1.70 -9.40
CA ILE A 80 -11.37 -0.85 -8.25
C ILE A 80 -10.03 -1.26 -7.64
N LEU A 81 -9.07 -0.35 -7.66
CA LEU A 81 -7.79 -0.48 -6.96
C LEU A 81 -7.89 0.21 -5.60
N LEU A 82 -7.53 -0.50 -4.55
CA LEU A 82 -7.39 0.04 -3.21
C LEU A 82 -5.91 0.23 -2.90
N HIS A 83 -5.54 1.38 -2.35
CA HIS A 83 -4.15 1.73 -2.04
C HIS A 83 -3.43 0.63 -1.23
N GLY A 84 -2.12 0.49 -1.50
CA GLY A 84 -1.22 -0.39 -0.77
C GLY A 84 -0.75 0.23 0.54
N GLY A 85 0.13 -0.44 1.28
CA GLY A 85 0.72 0.12 2.50
C GLY A 85 0.79 -0.86 3.65
N GLY A 86 0.74 -0.31 4.87
CA GLY A 86 0.59 -1.05 6.12
C GLY A 86 -0.68 -0.63 6.86
N ASN A 87 -1.81 -0.51 6.15
CA ASN A 87 -3.08 -0.03 6.70
C ASN A 87 -4.22 -1.07 6.60
N PHE A 88 -3.89 -2.34 6.35
CA PHE A 88 -4.83 -3.45 6.39
C PHE A 88 -4.91 -4.02 7.81
N GLY A 89 -5.92 -3.63 8.57
CA GLY A 89 -5.91 -3.96 9.99
C GLY A 89 -6.83 -3.14 10.89
N ASP A 90 -6.72 -3.41 12.19
CA ASP A 90 -7.44 -2.67 13.24
C ASP A 90 -6.65 -1.48 13.83
N LEU A 91 -5.42 -1.26 13.36
CA LEU A 91 -4.59 -0.13 13.79
C LEU A 91 -5.06 1.20 13.18
N TYR A 92 -5.57 1.16 11.96
CA TYR A 92 -6.03 2.33 11.21
C TYR A 92 -7.47 2.11 10.69
N PRO A 93 -8.47 2.18 11.58
CA PRO A 93 -9.83 1.74 11.29
C PRO A 93 -10.48 2.51 10.14
N GLN A 94 -10.14 3.77 9.91
CA GLN A 94 -10.70 4.57 8.82
C GLN A 94 -10.43 3.95 7.43
N HIS A 95 -9.19 3.53 7.17
CA HIS A 95 -8.80 2.87 5.91
C HIS A 95 -9.45 1.49 5.77
N GLN A 96 -9.49 0.74 6.87
CA GLN A 96 -10.12 -0.58 6.88
C GLN A 96 -11.64 -0.50 6.66
N ASN A 97 -12.31 0.46 7.29
CA ASN A 97 -13.74 0.69 7.14
C ASN A 97 -14.11 1.09 5.71
N LEU A 98 -13.34 2.00 5.09
CA LEU A 98 -13.53 2.35 3.68
C LEU A 98 -13.37 1.12 2.80
N ARG A 99 -12.27 0.36 2.98
CA ARG A 99 -12.00 -0.85 2.20
C ARG A 99 -13.14 -1.87 2.32
N GLU A 100 -13.61 -2.15 3.53
CA GLU A 100 -14.74 -3.05 3.77
C GLU A 100 -16.04 -2.55 3.13
N ALA A 101 -16.31 -1.24 3.22
CA ALA A 101 -17.48 -0.64 2.58
C ALA A 101 -17.44 -0.78 1.04
N ILE A 102 -16.28 -0.58 0.42
CA ILE A 102 -16.10 -0.79 -1.03
C ILE A 102 -16.32 -2.25 -1.40
N VAL A 103 -15.72 -3.19 -0.66
CA VAL A 103 -15.87 -4.64 -0.87
C VAL A 103 -17.32 -5.09 -0.78
N GLN A 104 -18.09 -4.56 0.18
CA GLN A 104 -19.51 -4.90 0.32
C GLN A 104 -20.40 -4.21 -0.72
N THR A 105 -20.08 -2.98 -1.11
CA THR A 105 -20.95 -2.17 -1.98
C THR A 105 -20.87 -2.59 -3.44
N PHE A 106 -19.72 -3.10 -3.89
CA PHE A 106 -19.48 -3.39 -5.32
C PHE A 106 -19.17 -4.87 -5.59
N PRO A 107 -20.05 -5.82 -5.20
CA PRO A 107 -19.76 -7.26 -5.24
C PRO A 107 -19.55 -7.81 -6.66
N ASN A 108 -19.98 -7.09 -7.69
CA ASN A 108 -19.89 -7.48 -9.10
C ASN A 108 -18.68 -6.86 -9.82
N ASN A 109 -17.95 -5.96 -9.16
CA ASN A 109 -16.76 -5.32 -9.72
C ASN A 109 -15.52 -6.05 -9.24
N ARG A 110 -14.46 -6.07 -10.06
CA ARG A 110 -13.18 -6.58 -9.58
C ARG A 110 -12.58 -5.60 -8.60
N ILE A 111 -12.16 -6.10 -7.45
CA ILE A 111 -11.40 -5.33 -6.46
C ILE A 111 -9.98 -5.88 -6.40
N ILE A 112 -9.01 -4.99 -6.42
CA ILE A 112 -7.60 -5.32 -6.22
C ILE A 112 -7.09 -4.47 -5.07
N VAL A 113 -6.73 -5.12 -3.96
CA VAL A 113 -5.99 -4.48 -2.88
C VAL A 113 -4.52 -4.54 -3.27
N LEU A 114 -3.95 -3.39 -3.65
CA LEU A 114 -2.54 -3.26 -3.99
C LEU A 114 -1.66 -3.75 -2.82
N PRO A 115 -0.36 -4.05 -3.04
CA PRO A 115 0.47 -4.72 -2.05
C PRO A 115 0.33 -4.12 -0.65
N GLN A 116 -0.05 -4.94 0.34
CA GLN A 116 -0.33 -4.56 1.73
C GLN A 116 0.46 -5.42 2.72
N THR A 117 0.64 -4.89 3.92
CA THR A 117 0.98 -5.65 5.13
C THR A 117 -0.23 -5.69 6.07
N LEU A 118 -0.61 -6.89 6.51
CA LEU A 118 -1.75 -7.10 7.41
C LEU A 118 -1.32 -7.06 8.88
N PHE A 119 -2.12 -6.37 9.69
CA PHE A 119 -1.98 -6.39 11.14
C PHE A 119 -3.32 -6.24 11.87
N TYR A 120 -3.69 -7.25 12.65
CA TYR A 120 -4.80 -7.16 13.60
C TYR A 120 -4.28 -7.46 15.01
N LYS A 121 -4.53 -6.54 15.94
CA LYS A 121 -4.28 -6.74 17.36
C LYS A 121 -5.37 -7.62 17.99
N ASN A 122 -6.61 -7.47 17.54
CA ASN A 122 -7.77 -8.20 18.08
C ASN A 122 -8.19 -9.35 17.14
N PRO A 123 -8.13 -10.62 17.57
CA PRO A 123 -8.56 -11.75 16.76
C PRO A 123 -10.03 -11.68 16.31
N LYS A 124 -10.91 -11.02 17.09
CA LYS A 124 -12.34 -10.89 16.73
C LYS A 124 -12.56 -9.92 15.57
N THR A 125 -11.77 -8.86 15.47
CA THR A 125 -11.86 -7.92 14.33
C THR A 125 -11.26 -8.56 13.07
N LEU A 126 -10.19 -9.34 13.22
CA LEU A 126 -9.63 -10.17 12.15
C LEU A 126 -10.67 -11.14 11.58
N GLU A 127 -11.34 -11.92 12.44
CA GLU A 127 -12.36 -12.89 12.05
C GLU A 127 -13.53 -12.23 11.31
N LYS A 128 -14.05 -11.11 11.83
CA LYS A 128 -15.12 -10.33 11.19
C LYS A 128 -14.72 -9.84 9.79
N SER A 129 -13.53 -9.26 9.67
CA SER A 129 -13.02 -8.77 8.38
C SER A 129 -12.82 -9.93 7.40
N THR A 130 -12.27 -11.05 7.87
CA THR A 130 -12.08 -12.27 7.06
C THR A 130 -13.42 -12.76 6.50
N ALA A 131 -14.45 -12.84 7.34
CA ALA A 131 -15.78 -13.29 6.93
C ALA A 131 -16.43 -12.35 5.90
N LEU A 132 -16.20 -11.03 6.03
CA LEU A 132 -16.70 -10.03 5.09
C LEU A 132 -16.01 -10.16 3.72
N PHE A 133 -14.68 -10.19 3.68
CA PHE A 133 -13.94 -10.31 2.41
C PHE A 133 -14.25 -11.59 1.66
N ARG A 134 -14.43 -12.71 2.38
CA ARG A 134 -14.73 -14.01 1.78
C ARG A 134 -16.05 -14.03 1.01
N GLN A 135 -16.95 -13.08 1.26
CA GLN A 135 -18.21 -12.96 0.53
C GLN A 135 -18.03 -12.36 -0.87
N HIS A 136 -16.90 -11.70 -1.15
CA HIS A 136 -16.68 -11.08 -2.45
C HIS A 136 -16.05 -12.06 -3.44
N PRO A 137 -16.71 -12.36 -4.58
CA PRO A 137 -16.24 -13.41 -5.50
C PRO A 137 -15.01 -13.06 -6.35
N ASP A 138 -14.63 -11.78 -6.46
CA ASP A 138 -13.60 -11.28 -7.40
C ASP A 138 -12.72 -10.21 -6.72
N CYS A 139 -12.28 -10.51 -5.50
CA CYS A 139 -11.38 -9.67 -4.71
C CYS A 139 -9.96 -10.25 -4.71
N HIS A 140 -8.99 -9.53 -5.28
CA HIS A 140 -7.58 -9.91 -5.36
C HIS A 140 -6.78 -9.19 -4.28
N LEU A 141 -6.03 -9.95 -3.47
CA LEU A 141 -5.25 -9.41 -2.35
C LEU A 141 -3.76 -9.59 -2.61
N LEU A 142 -3.02 -8.48 -2.64
CA LEU A 142 -1.57 -8.52 -2.80
C LEU A 142 -0.88 -8.29 -1.47
N ALA A 143 0.03 -9.18 -1.11
CA ALA A 143 0.81 -9.15 0.12
C ALA A 143 2.26 -8.76 -0.15
N ARG A 144 2.84 -7.90 0.70
CA ARG A 144 4.25 -7.50 0.65
C ARG A 144 5.21 -8.45 1.34
N ASP A 145 4.65 -9.36 2.14
CA ASP A 145 5.39 -10.31 2.96
C ASP A 145 4.63 -11.64 3.07
N GLU A 146 5.37 -12.73 3.27
CA GLU A 146 4.82 -14.09 3.30
C GLU A 146 3.81 -14.33 4.41
N ARG A 147 3.99 -13.66 5.57
CA ARG A 147 3.06 -13.77 6.70
C ARG A 147 1.70 -13.17 6.33
N THR A 148 1.71 -11.99 5.70
CA THR A 148 0.50 -11.36 5.18
C THR A 148 -0.14 -12.21 4.08
N ALA A 149 0.66 -12.76 3.15
CA ALA A 149 0.15 -13.64 2.09
C ALA A 149 -0.58 -14.86 2.68
N LYS A 150 0.04 -15.51 3.67
CA LYS A 150 -0.56 -16.66 4.35
C LYS A 150 -1.86 -16.31 5.07
N ALA A 151 -1.93 -15.13 5.68
CA ALA A 151 -3.15 -14.65 6.32
C ALA A 151 -4.27 -14.36 5.30
N PHE A 152 -3.93 -13.74 4.16
CA PHE A 152 -4.89 -13.41 3.11
C PHE A 152 -5.54 -14.63 2.44
N GLU A 153 -4.93 -15.81 2.49
CA GLU A 153 -5.58 -17.05 2.01
C GLU A 153 -6.93 -17.32 2.69
N ALA A 154 -7.12 -16.84 3.93
CA ALA A 154 -8.40 -16.94 4.61
C ALA A 154 -9.44 -15.91 4.09
N PHE A 155 -8.99 -14.77 3.56
CA PHE A 155 -9.82 -13.65 3.12
C PHE A 155 -10.32 -13.84 1.68
N SER A 156 -9.49 -14.38 0.80
CA SER A 156 -9.79 -14.54 -0.62
C SER A 156 -9.06 -15.75 -1.21
N PRO A 157 -9.63 -16.44 -2.23
CA PRO A 157 -8.88 -17.41 -3.02
C PRO A 157 -7.83 -16.78 -3.94
N ASN A 158 -7.90 -15.46 -4.19
CA ASN A 158 -7.02 -14.75 -5.12
C ASN A 158 -5.96 -13.95 -4.37
N VAL A 159 -4.86 -14.61 -4.00
CA VAL A 159 -3.78 -14.02 -3.19
C VAL A 159 -2.46 -14.08 -3.93
N TYR A 160 -1.70 -12.99 -3.89
CA TYR A 160 -0.43 -12.87 -4.59
C TYR A 160 0.63 -12.23 -3.69
N LEU A 161 1.86 -12.76 -3.74
CA LEU A 161 3.00 -12.07 -3.17
C LEU A 161 3.51 -11.04 -4.19
N SER A 162 3.69 -9.80 -3.78
CA SER A 162 4.15 -8.72 -4.64
C SER A 162 5.01 -7.73 -3.85
N PRO A 163 6.07 -7.15 -4.44
CA PRO A 163 6.81 -6.06 -3.83
C PRO A 163 5.93 -4.84 -3.54
N ASP A 164 6.45 -3.93 -2.72
CA ASP A 164 5.85 -2.62 -2.49
C ASP A 164 5.79 -1.80 -3.81
N MET A 165 4.70 -1.08 -4.05
CA MET A 165 4.54 -0.17 -5.21
C MET A 165 5.64 0.89 -5.31
N ALA A 166 6.29 1.26 -4.20
CA ALA A 166 7.43 2.18 -4.20
C ALA A 166 8.60 1.70 -5.08
N HIS A 167 8.73 0.39 -5.34
CA HIS A 167 9.78 -0.14 -6.22
C HIS A 167 9.61 0.31 -7.68
N GLU A 168 8.40 0.71 -8.10
CA GLU A 168 8.16 1.21 -9.45
C GLU A 168 8.96 2.49 -9.75
N LEU A 169 9.30 3.26 -8.70
CA LEU A 169 10.12 4.47 -8.78
C LEU A 169 11.60 4.18 -9.03
N TYR A 170 12.02 2.90 -9.01
CA TYR A 170 13.42 2.58 -9.22
C TYR A 170 13.87 3.01 -10.62
N GLY A 171 14.90 3.85 -10.67
CA GLY A 171 15.43 4.43 -11.90
C GLY A 171 14.75 5.72 -12.37
N THR A 172 13.64 6.16 -11.75
CA THR A 172 12.95 7.40 -12.12
C THR A 172 13.36 8.59 -11.25
N LEU A 173 13.76 8.34 -10.00
CA LEU A 173 14.14 9.40 -9.06
C LEU A 173 15.57 9.92 -9.29
N PRO A 174 15.80 11.24 -9.16
CA PRO A 174 17.13 11.81 -9.27
C PRO A 174 18.03 11.32 -8.14
N THR A 175 19.27 10.97 -8.47
CA THR A 175 20.27 10.56 -7.48
C THR A 175 21.15 11.76 -7.10
N LYS A 176 21.43 11.91 -5.80
CA LYS A 176 22.42 12.87 -5.31
C LYS A 176 23.65 12.11 -4.80
N ASN A 177 24.83 12.52 -5.27
CA ASN A 177 26.12 11.97 -4.87
C ASN A 177 26.87 12.83 -3.84
N THR A 178 26.17 13.77 -3.19
CA THR A 178 26.76 14.67 -2.19
C THR A 178 26.81 13.98 -0.82
N HIS A 179 28.02 13.88 -0.26
CA HIS A 179 28.25 13.33 1.08
C HIS A 179 28.55 14.47 2.04
N THR A 180 27.78 14.61 3.12
CA THR A 180 27.99 15.65 4.14
C THR A 180 28.88 15.20 5.29
N GLY A 181 29.23 13.91 5.35
CA GLY A 181 29.94 13.29 6.47
C GLY A 181 29.14 13.20 7.77
N LYS A 182 27.87 13.64 7.78
CA LYS A 182 26.98 13.61 8.93
C LYS A 182 26.06 12.39 8.85
N ALA A 183 25.85 11.71 9.97
CA ALA A 183 24.84 10.66 10.09
C ALA A 183 23.43 11.27 10.05
N LEU A 184 22.51 10.64 9.33
CA LEU A 184 21.08 10.96 9.35
C LEU A 184 20.34 9.81 10.01
N TYR A 185 19.55 10.11 11.04
CA TYR A 185 18.77 9.09 11.75
C TYR A 185 17.32 9.16 11.29
N PHE A 186 16.78 8.01 10.89
CA PHE A 186 15.37 7.83 10.55
C PHE A 186 14.66 7.17 11.73
N LEU A 187 13.95 7.97 12.53
CA LEU A 187 13.29 7.49 13.76
C LEU A 187 11.78 7.71 13.67
N ARG A 188 11.02 6.76 14.19
CA ARG A 188 9.56 6.81 14.23
C ARG A 188 9.03 7.68 15.36
N LYS A 189 7.89 8.34 15.12
CA LYS A 189 7.18 9.17 16.13
C LYS A 189 5.70 8.85 16.29
N ASP A 190 5.20 7.89 15.55
CA ASP A 190 3.80 7.46 15.58
C ASP A 190 3.57 6.30 16.55
N ILE A 191 2.37 5.74 16.54
CA ILE A 191 1.95 4.63 17.42
C ILE A 191 2.83 3.38 17.28
N GLU A 192 3.51 3.25 16.14
CA GLU A 192 4.40 2.14 15.82
C GLU A 192 5.84 2.39 16.29
N ALA A 193 6.15 3.55 16.89
CA ALA A 193 7.47 3.83 17.44
C ALA A 193 7.80 2.92 18.64
N SER A 194 9.03 2.40 18.65
CA SER A 194 9.59 1.63 19.75
C SER A 194 9.91 2.51 20.97
N ASP A 195 10.15 1.90 22.13
CA ASP A 195 10.48 2.63 23.36
C ASP A 195 11.83 3.37 23.26
N ILE A 196 12.79 2.84 22.49
CA ILE A 196 14.09 3.50 22.24
C ILE A 196 13.90 4.77 21.39
N GLU A 197 13.05 4.72 20.37
CA GLU A 197 12.75 5.87 19.51
C GLU A 197 12.03 6.98 20.28
N LYS A 198 11.19 6.61 21.25
CA LYS A 198 10.48 7.55 22.13
C LYS A 198 11.39 8.23 23.16
N THR A 199 12.50 7.58 23.55
CA THR A 199 13.37 8.02 24.65
C THR A 199 14.68 8.67 24.20
N SER A 200 14.98 8.67 22.90
CA SER A 200 16.24 9.22 22.37
C SER A 200 16.31 10.77 22.45
N PRO A 201 17.43 11.38 22.88
CA PRO A 201 17.54 12.84 23.02
C PRO A 201 17.56 13.55 21.65
N HIS A 202 16.43 14.13 21.28
CA HIS A 202 16.17 14.68 19.94
C HIS A 202 16.80 16.06 19.65
N ASN A 203 17.32 16.77 20.66
CA ASN A 203 17.77 18.16 20.49
C ASN A 203 19.18 18.32 19.88
N TYR A 204 19.92 17.23 19.65
CA TYR A 204 21.33 17.30 19.23
C TYR A 204 21.67 16.49 17.97
N LEU A 205 20.69 15.85 17.33
CA LEU A 205 20.92 15.01 16.15
C LEU A 205 20.08 15.50 14.96
N PRO A 206 20.63 15.52 13.73
CA PRO A 206 19.83 15.67 12.54
C PRO A 206 18.96 14.40 12.36
N VAL A 207 17.68 14.50 12.72
CA VAL A 207 16.71 13.40 12.64
C VAL A 207 15.73 13.66 11.50
N ALA A 208 15.64 12.73 10.56
CA ALA A 208 14.50 12.62 9.66
C ALA A 208 13.37 11.90 10.40
N ILE A 209 12.24 12.59 10.57
CA ILE A 209 11.08 12.03 11.25
C ILE A 209 10.31 11.17 10.26
N LEU A 210 10.23 9.87 10.54
CA LEU A 210 9.33 8.97 9.83
C LEU A 210 8.02 8.86 10.60
N LYS A 211 6.91 9.12 9.91
CA LYS A 211 5.61 8.53 10.22
C LYS A 211 5.46 7.45 9.18
N THR A 212 5.25 6.19 9.53
CA THR A 212 5.15 5.06 8.59
C THR A 212 3.93 4.19 8.93
N GLY A 213 3.46 3.36 8.00
CA GLY A 213 2.62 2.19 8.30
C GLY A 213 3.51 0.94 8.31
N MET A 214 3.20 -0.05 9.14
CA MET A 214 4.02 -1.22 9.44
C MET A 214 4.78 -1.82 8.23
N THR A 215 6.10 -1.65 8.24
CA THR A 215 7.05 -2.59 7.63
C THR A 215 8.22 -2.80 8.58
N SER A 216 8.14 -3.83 9.43
CA SER A 216 9.33 -4.36 10.11
C SER A 216 10.03 -5.31 9.15
N TYR A 217 10.89 -4.79 8.27
CA TYR A 217 11.87 -5.63 7.58
C TYR A 217 13.09 -5.78 8.49
N PRO A 218 13.55 -7.00 8.80
CA PRO A 218 14.83 -7.21 9.49
C PRO A 218 16.03 -6.71 8.68
N ASN A 219 15.84 -6.38 7.40
CA ASN A 219 16.87 -5.94 6.46
C ASN A 219 16.44 -4.69 5.66
N ALA A 220 16.13 -3.58 6.34
CA ALA A 220 15.96 -2.27 5.70
C ALA A 220 17.26 -1.71 5.05
N THR A 221 18.37 -2.45 5.16
CA THR A 221 19.66 -2.16 4.53
C THR A 221 19.62 -2.19 3.00
N ALA A 222 18.67 -2.90 2.38
CA ALA A 222 18.63 -3.08 0.92
C ALA A 222 18.23 -1.83 0.12
N TRP A 223 17.64 -0.81 0.76
CA TRP A 223 17.30 0.45 0.10
C TRP A 223 18.48 1.44 0.05
N PHE A 224 19.49 1.25 0.89
CA PHE A 224 20.55 2.24 1.12
C PHE A 224 21.98 1.68 1.12
N SER A 225 22.20 0.37 0.90
CA SER A 225 23.55 -0.16 0.74
C SER A 225 24.09 0.11 -0.67
N ARG A 226 25.08 1.00 -0.74
CA ARG A 226 26.19 0.85 -1.69
C ARG A 226 26.98 -0.41 -1.38
#